data_AF-A0A1C5D8B6-F1
#
_entry.id   AF-A0A1C5D8B6-F1
#
_cell.length_a   1.000
_cell.length_b   1.000
_cell.length_c   1.000
_cell.angle_alpha   90.00
_cell.angle_beta   90.00
_cell.angle_gamma   90.00
#
_symmetry.space_group_name_H-M   'P 1'
#
loop_
_entity.id
_entity.type
_entity.pdbx_description
1 polymer ?
#
loop_
_entity_poly.entity_id
_entity_poly.type
_entity_poly.pdbx_seq_one_letter_code
_entity_poly.pdbx_strand_id
1 'polypeptide(L)'
;MFDADDALREYAQTGGPGLEADGRIQIGYIYATIRFESLMHPGYTSVECWAATSRMSRLFARSANIRKVFTELTADSGGVCCLFDTGDGAPEQVCWLNGEPTQETVSGPLFPDRRALVATWPDPGE
;
A
#
# COMPACT_ATOMS: atom_id res chain seq x y z
N MET A 1 1.06 -0.36 -14.14
CA MET A 1 2.31 0.27 -14.59
C MET A 1 2.62 1.45 -13.70
N PHE A 2 3.88 1.78 -13.51
CA PHE A 2 4.32 2.80 -12.55
C PHE A 2 5.34 3.74 -13.20
N ASP A 3 5.31 5.01 -12.83
CA ASP A 3 6.34 5.96 -13.26
C ASP A 3 7.71 5.53 -12.71
N ALA A 4 8.76 5.67 -13.50
CA ALA A 4 10.08 5.16 -13.11
C ALA A 4 10.71 5.96 -11.95
N ASP A 5 10.98 5.27 -10.84
CA ASP A 5 11.94 5.69 -9.81
C ASP A 5 13.17 4.76 -9.81
N ASP A 6 14.14 5.03 -8.94
CA ASP A 6 15.40 4.26 -8.92
C ASP A 6 15.18 2.78 -8.60
N ALA A 7 14.23 2.45 -7.73
CA ALA A 7 13.90 1.07 -7.39
C ALA A 7 13.26 0.34 -8.58
N LEU A 8 12.35 1.00 -9.30
CA LEU A 8 11.73 0.46 -10.51
C LEU A 8 12.75 0.30 -11.65
N ARG A 9 13.67 1.25 -11.83
CA ARG A 9 14.75 1.17 -12.84
C ARG A 9 15.67 -0.02 -12.56
N GLU A 10 16.09 -0.21 -11.31
CA GLU A 10 16.90 -1.37 -10.90
C GLU A 10 16.14 -2.69 -11.14
N TYR A 11 14.84 -2.71 -10.81
CA TYR A 11 13.99 -3.88 -11.05
C TYR A 11 13.91 -4.24 -12.53
N ALA A 12 13.73 -3.26 -13.43
CA ALA A 12 13.72 -3.48 -14.87
C ALA A 12 15.08 -4.02 -15.37
N GLN A 13 16.20 -3.45 -14.91
CA GLN A 13 17.54 -3.86 -15.31
C GLN A 13 17.91 -5.29 -14.88
N THR A 14 17.39 -5.76 -13.75
CA THR A 14 17.72 -7.08 -13.18
C THR A 14 16.80 -8.20 -13.69
N GLY A 15 16.16 -8.01 -14.85
CA GLY A 15 15.27 -8.99 -15.48
C GLY A 15 13.79 -8.84 -15.14
N GLY A 16 13.36 -7.62 -14.80
CA GLY A 16 11.93 -7.26 -14.84
C GLY A 16 11.49 -6.91 -16.27
N PRO A 17 10.20 -6.68 -16.52
CA PRO A 17 9.75 -6.09 -17.78
C PRO A 17 10.45 -4.75 -18.03
N GLY A 18 10.76 -4.47 -19.29
CA GLY A 18 11.48 -3.25 -19.69
C GLY A 18 10.66 -1.97 -19.52
N LEU A 19 11.32 -0.84 -19.74
CA LEU A 19 10.65 0.47 -19.82
C LEU A 19 9.74 0.51 -21.06
N GLU A 20 8.51 0.97 -20.89
CA GLU A 20 7.63 1.24 -22.03
C GLU A 20 7.93 2.60 -22.67
N ALA A 21 7.37 2.84 -23.86
CA ALA A 21 7.61 4.05 -24.65
C ALA A 21 7.13 5.34 -23.94
N ASP A 22 6.22 5.21 -22.97
CA ASP A 22 5.71 6.30 -22.14
C ASP A 22 6.56 6.55 -20.88
N GLY A 23 7.67 5.82 -20.70
CA GLY A 23 8.56 5.95 -19.56
C GLY A 23 8.10 5.21 -18.30
N ARG A 24 7.01 4.45 -18.37
CA ARG A 24 6.48 3.66 -17.25
C ARG A 24 7.06 2.25 -17.25
N ILE A 25 7.08 1.64 -16.08
CA ILE A 25 7.60 0.29 -15.84
C ILE A 25 6.46 -0.65 -15.48
N GLN A 26 6.38 -1.76 -16.20
CA GLN A 26 5.51 -2.89 -15.87
C GLN A 26 6.21 -3.76 -14.82
N ILE A 27 5.49 -4.13 -13.75
CA ILE A 27 6.04 -4.93 -12.65
C ILE A 27 5.38 -6.30 -12.49
N GLY A 28 4.51 -6.69 -13.44
CA GLY A 28 3.71 -7.91 -13.38
C GLY A 28 2.31 -7.67 -12.84
N TYR A 29 1.77 -8.65 -12.10
CA TYR A 29 0.41 -8.65 -11.57
C TYR A 29 0.36 -8.36 -10.08
N ILE A 30 -0.69 -7.64 -9.68
CA ILE A 30 -1.05 -7.36 -8.29
C ILE A 30 -2.43 -7.98 -8.09
N TYR A 31 -2.56 -8.87 -7.11
CA TYR A 31 -3.84 -9.48 -6.77
C TYR A 31 -4.55 -8.60 -5.75
N ALA A 32 -5.81 -8.27 -6.00
CA ALA A 32 -6.63 -7.50 -5.07
C ALA A 32 -7.78 -8.36 -4.54
N THR A 33 -7.91 -8.42 -3.22
CA THR A 33 -9.08 -8.99 -2.54
C THR A 33 -9.89 -7.85 -1.94
N ILE A 34 -11.19 -7.79 -2.28
CA ILE A 34 -12.11 -6.80 -1.73
C ILE A 34 -13.06 -7.50 -0.76
N ARG A 35 -13.16 -6.99 0.47
CA ARG A 35 -14.13 -7.45 1.48
C ARG A 35 -15.03 -6.28 1.84
N PHE A 36 -16.33 -6.40 1.57
CA PHE A 36 -17.29 -5.32 1.82
C PHE A 36 -17.59 -5.08 3.30
N GLU A 37 -17.32 -6.07 4.14
CA GLU A 37 -17.36 -5.95 5.60
C GLU A 37 -15.99 -6.32 6.16
N SER A 38 -15.30 -5.36 6.75
CA SER A 38 -14.06 -5.60 7.47
C SER A 38 -14.34 -6.17 8.86
N LEU A 39 -13.60 -7.21 9.25
CA LEU A 39 -13.66 -7.79 10.60
C LEU A 39 -13.30 -6.77 11.69
N MET A 40 -12.46 -5.79 11.36
CA MET A 40 -12.00 -4.78 12.31
C MET A 40 -12.97 -3.61 12.44
N HIS A 41 -13.67 -3.27 11.36
CA HIS A 41 -14.66 -2.21 11.34
C HIS A 41 -15.72 -2.50 10.26
N PRO A 42 -16.88 -3.08 10.63
CA PRO A 42 -17.87 -3.55 9.66
C PRO A 42 -18.40 -2.48 8.71
N GLY A 43 -18.35 -1.20 9.12
CA GLY A 43 -18.74 -0.07 8.28
C GLY A 43 -17.76 0.29 7.15
N TYR A 44 -16.61 -0.39 7.04
CA TYR A 44 -15.62 -0.15 6.00
C TYR A 44 -15.41 -1.38 5.11
N THR A 45 -15.25 -1.13 3.81
CA THR A 45 -14.73 -2.10 2.84
C THR A 45 -13.21 -2.16 2.96
N SER A 46 -12.62 -3.37 2.99
CA SER A 46 -11.17 -3.55 2.91
C SER A 46 -10.74 -3.97 1.51
N VAL A 47 -9.63 -3.40 1.04
CA VAL A 47 -8.97 -3.78 -0.21
C VAL A 47 -7.55 -4.22 0.13
N GLU A 48 -7.27 -5.51 -0.07
CA GLU A 48 -5.98 -6.13 0.22
C GLU A 48 -5.25 -6.41 -1.10
N CYS A 49 -4.13 -5.73 -1.33
CA CYS A 49 -3.30 -5.88 -2.53
C CYS A 49 -2.05 -6.73 -2.24
N TRP A 50 -1.83 -7.77 -3.05
CA TRP A 50 -0.73 -8.72 -2.88
C TRP A 50 0.18 -8.74 -4.10
N ALA A 51 1.47 -8.60 -3.85
CA ALA A 51 2.50 -8.79 -4.86
C ALA A 51 2.62 -10.28 -5.24
N ALA A 52 2.74 -10.58 -6.54
CA ALA A 52 2.80 -11.96 -7.03
C ALA A 52 4.10 -12.70 -6.68
N THR A 53 5.16 -12.00 -6.30
CA THR A 53 6.47 -12.60 -5.98
C THR A 53 7.15 -11.84 -4.85
N SER A 54 8.03 -12.50 -4.08
CA SER A 54 8.81 -11.84 -3.03
C SER A 54 9.72 -10.72 -3.55
N ARG A 55 10.14 -10.81 -4.83
CA ARG A 55 10.89 -9.72 -5.49
C ARG A 55 10.03 -8.48 -5.68
N MET A 56 8.76 -8.65 -6.06
CA MET A 56 7.79 -7.56 -6.15
C MET A 56 7.43 -7.00 -4.76
N SER A 57 7.29 -7.83 -3.73
CA SER A 57 7.06 -7.33 -2.35
C SER A 57 8.19 -6.39 -1.90
N ARG A 58 9.45 -6.76 -2.15
CA ARG A 58 10.60 -5.88 -1.86
C ARG A 58 10.62 -4.62 -2.72
N LEU A 59 10.15 -4.70 -3.97
CA LEU A 59 10.02 -3.52 -4.83
C LEU A 59 8.99 -2.53 -4.28
N PHE A 60 7.84 -3.01 -3.80
CA PHE A 60 6.80 -2.17 -3.17
C PHE A 60 7.34 -1.41 -1.96
N ALA A 61 8.15 -2.07 -1.13
CA ALA A 61 8.76 -1.46 0.04
C ALA A 61 9.73 -0.32 -0.32
N ARG A 62 10.43 -0.44 -1.46
CA ARG A 62 11.50 0.48 -1.89
C ARG A 62 11.03 1.61 -2.81
N SER A 63 9.95 1.42 -3.56
CA SER A 63 9.51 2.36 -4.60
C SER A 63 8.56 3.42 -4.03
N ALA A 64 9.00 4.68 -4.08
CA ALA A 64 8.18 5.83 -3.71
C ALA A 64 7.01 6.01 -4.69
N ASN A 65 7.20 5.70 -5.97
CA ASN A 65 6.13 5.82 -6.96
C ASN A 65 5.07 4.73 -6.83
N ILE A 66 5.44 3.51 -6.43
CA ILE A 66 4.45 2.50 -6.04
C ILE A 66 3.66 2.97 -4.83
N ARG A 67 4.35 3.45 -3.78
CA ARG A 67 3.68 3.99 -2.58
C ARG A 67 2.68 5.07 -2.92
N LYS A 68 3.12 6.05 -3.72
CA LYS A 68 2.31 7.16 -4.20
C LYS A 68 1.01 6.70 -4.87
N VAL A 69 1.09 5.75 -5.81
CA VAL A 69 -0.10 5.24 -6.51
C VAL A 69 -1.14 4.67 -5.54
N PHE A 70 -0.73 3.90 -4.54
CA PHE A 70 -1.68 3.33 -3.57
C PHE A 70 -2.22 4.35 -2.60
N THR A 71 -1.41 5.33 -2.16
CA THR A 71 -1.91 6.42 -1.32
C THR A 71 -2.85 7.35 -2.09
N GLU A 72 -2.58 7.64 -3.36
CA GLU A 72 -3.46 8.42 -4.23
C GLU A 72 -4.77 7.67 -4.49
N LEU A 73 -4.71 6.36 -4.80
CA LEU A 73 -5.90 5.53 -4.91
C LEU A 73 -6.72 5.52 -3.62
N THR A 74 -6.06 5.48 -2.46
CA THR A 74 -6.72 5.54 -1.16
C THR A 74 -7.41 6.89 -0.98
N ALA A 75 -6.72 7.99 -1.27
CA ALA A 75 -7.29 9.34 -1.20
C ALA A 75 -8.51 9.50 -2.13
N ASP A 76 -8.36 9.13 -3.40
CA ASP A 76 -9.38 9.28 -4.44
C ASP A 76 -10.62 8.42 -4.19
N SER A 77 -10.47 7.30 -3.47
CA SER A 77 -11.58 6.42 -3.09
C SER A 77 -12.24 6.78 -1.76
N GLY A 78 -11.79 7.84 -1.08
CA GLY A 78 -12.27 8.20 0.26
C GLY A 78 -11.82 7.21 1.35
N GLY A 79 -10.74 6.47 1.09
CA GLY A 79 -10.16 5.53 2.03
C GLY A 79 -9.58 6.23 3.25
N VAL A 80 -9.91 5.69 4.44
CA VAL A 80 -9.45 6.24 5.72
C VAL A 80 -8.06 5.79 6.11
N CYS A 81 -7.56 4.68 5.55
CA CYS A 81 -6.24 4.15 5.87
C CYS A 81 -5.62 3.37 4.70
N CYS A 82 -4.30 3.53 4.50
CA CYS A 82 -3.49 2.71 3.59
C CYS A 82 -2.34 2.07 4.37
N LEU A 83 -2.26 0.74 4.36
CA LEU A 83 -1.20 -0.04 5.01
C LEU A 83 -0.34 -0.76 3.98
N PHE A 84 0.97 -0.74 4.19
CA PHE A 84 1.94 -1.49 3.39
C PHE A 84 2.50 -2.64 4.23
N ASP A 85 2.20 -3.87 3.82
CA ASP A 85 2.81 -5.09 4.34
C ASP A 85 3.98 -5.51 3.42
N THR A 86 5.15 -5.73 4.01
CA THR A 86 6.35 -6.22 3.30
C THR A 86 6.32 -7.73 3.07
N GLY A 87 5.42 -8.46 3.74
CA GLY A 87 5.21 -9.90 3.59
C GLY A 87 6.34 -10.75 4.16
N ASP A 88 7.22 -10.16 4.97
CA ASP A 88 8.33 -10.82 5.66
C ASP A 88 8.15 -10.89 7.19
N GLY A 89 6.95 -10.52 7.67
CA GLY A 89 6.62 -10.46 9.09
C GLY A 89 7.09 -9.19 9.79
N ALA A 90 7.72 -8.25 9.08
CA ALA A 90 7.96 -6.92 9.62
C ALA A 90 6.63 -6.18 9.87
N PRO A 91 6.59 -5.20 10.79
CA PRO A 91 5.36 -4.47 11.04
C PRO A 91 4.91 -3.67 9.81
N GLU A 92 3.61 -3.59 9.62
CA GLU A 92 3.00 -2.84 8.52
C GLU A 92 3.27 -1.35 8.67
N GLN A 93 3.50 -0.68 7.53
CA GLN A 93 3.67 0.76 7.48
C GLN A 93 2.33 1.44 7.20
N VAL A 94 1.92 2.36 8.06
CA VAL A 94 0.81 3.27 7.81
C VAL A 94 1.31 4.35 6.87
N CYS A 95 0.76 4.39 5.65
CA CYS A 95 1.17 5.32 4.58
C CYS A 95 0.17 6.47 4.38
N TRP A 96 -1.07 6.27 4.81
CA TRP A 96 -2.16 7.24 4.75
C TRP A 96 -3.10 7.01 5.94
N LEU A 97 -3.56 8.09 6.58
CA LEU A 97 -4.54 8.04 7.65
C LEU A 97 -5.40 9.30 7.64
N ASN A 98 -6.73 9.12 7.61
CA ASN A 98 -7.72 10.19 7.78
C ASN A 98 -7.47 11.45 6.92
N GLY A 99 -7.12 11.27 5.65
CA GLY A 99 -6.90 12.37 4.71
C GLY A 99 -5.46 12.85 4.61
N GLU A 100 -4.55 12.35 5.44
CA GLU A 100 -3.16 12.80 5.51
C GLU A 100 -2.16 11.68 5.17
N PRO A 101 -1.10 11.97 4.40
CA PRO A 101 0.05 11.08 4.26
C PRO A 101 0.74 10.88 5.62
N THR A 102 1.14 9.65 5.92
CA THR A 102 1.85 9.34 7.17
C THR A 102 2.98 8.33 6.95
N GLN A 103 3.89 8.23 7.92
CA GLN A 103 5.04 7.33 7.90
C GLN A 103 5.21 6.68 9.29
N GLU A 104 4.13 6.08 9.77
CA GLU A 104 4.11 5.36 11.04
C GLU A 104 4.15 3.85 10.81
N THR A 105 4.41 3.08 11.86
CA THR A 105 4.31 1.63 11.82
C THR A 105 3.25 1.15 12.79
N VAL A 106 2.51 0.12 12.40
CA VAL A 106 1.77 -0.72 13.35
C VAL A 106 2.79 -1.34 14.32
N SER A 107 2.40 -1.52 15.58
CA SER A 107 3.32 -1.87 16.68
C SER A 107 4.35 -0.78 17.01
N GLY A 108 4.13 0.45 16.55
CA GLY A 108 4.92 1.63 16.90
C GLY A 108 4.36 2.39 18.12
N PRO A 109 5.00 3.50 18.54
CA PRO A 109 4.57 4.28 19.70
C PRO A 109 3.15 4.87 19.56
N LEU A 110 2.78 5.30 18.35
CA LEU A 110 1.45 5.85 18.07
C LEU A 110 0.37 4.78 17.89
N PHE A 111 0.74 3.63 17.33
CA PHE A 111 -0.18 2.53 17.03
C PHE A 111 0.38 1.21 17.60
N PRO A 112 0.19 0.93 18.90
CA PRO A 112 0.75 -0.27 19.53
C PRO A 112 0.18 -1.58 18.96
N ASP A 113 -1.02 -1.54 18.38
CA ASP A 113 -1.62 -2.65 17.65
C ASP A 113 -2.62 -2.15 16.58
N ARG A 114 -3.17 -3.08 15.78
CA ARG A 114 -4.16 -2.75 14.75
C ARG A 114 -5.48 -2.21 15.33
N ARG A 115 -5.86 -2.58 16.55
CA ARG A 115 -7.11 -2.08 17.17
C ARG A 115 -6.95 -0.61 17.54
N ALA A 116 -5.79 -0.23 18.06
CA ALA A 116 -5.46 1.16 18.36
C ALA A 116 -5.47 2.02 17.10
N LEU A 117 -4.94 1.51 15.98
CA LEU A 117 -5.03 2.19 14.69
C LEU A 117 -6.49 2.36 14.23
N VAL A 118 -7.28 1.28 14.24
CA VAL A 118 -8.68 1.30 13.77
C VAL A 118 -9.56 2.23 14.61
N ALA A 119 -9.29 2.35 15.92
CA ALA A 119 -9.99 3.27 16.80
C ALA A 119 -9.81 4.76 16.45
N THR A 120 -8.88 5.10 15.54
CA THR A 120 -8.70 6.46 15.05
C THR A 120 -9.54 6.79 13.81
N TRP A 121 -10.19 5.81 13.20
CA TRP A 121 -10.99 6.03 12.00
C TRP A 121 -12.33 6.69 12.37
N PRO A 122 -12.84 7.61 11.53
CA PRO A 122 -14.14 8.21 11.76
C PRO A 122 -15.25 7.17 11.64
N ASP A 123 -16.38 7.42 12.30
CA ASP A 123 -17.58 6.61 12.09
C ASP A 123 -18.12 6.86 10.67
N PRO A 124 -18.48 5.81 9.90
CA PRO A 124 -19.02 6.00 8.57
C PRO A 124 -20.35 6.76 8.63
N GLY A 125 -20.37 7.98 8.11
CA GLY A 125 -21.56 8.83 8.02
C GLY A 125 -21.54 10.12 8.84
N GLU A 126 -20.43 10.44 9.51
CA GLU A 126 -20.13 11.81 9.99
C GLU A 126 -19.59 12.74 8.89
#